data_AF-A0A1W1W138-F1
#
_entry.id   AF-A0A1W1W138-F1
#
_cell.length_a   1.000
_cell.length_b   1.000
_cell.length_c   1.000
_cell.angle_alpha   90.00
_cell.angle_beta   90.00
_cell.angle_gamma   90.00
#
_symmetry.space_group_name_H-M   'P 1'
#
loop_
_entity.id
_entity.type
_entity.pdbx_description
1 polymer ?
#
loop_
_entity_poly.entity_id
_entity_poly.type
_entity_poly.pdbx_seq_one_letter_code
_entity_poly.pdbx_strand_id
1 'polypeptide(L)' 'MLVVLNFSSEKRGWALPNNLKLGGQPWLNNYLTFTPAATLALLPWQALVLPLR' A
#
# COMPACT_ATOMS: atom_id res chain seq x y z
N MET A 1 1.05 11.47 4.42
CA MET A 1 1.70 10.59 3.43
C MET A 1 1.95 9.25 4.09
N LEU A 2 1.70 8.15 3.36
CA LEU A 2 1.97 6.79 3.82
C LEU A 2 2.96 6.12 2.86
N VAL A 3 3.99 5.49 3.43
CA VAL A 3 4.96 4.67 2.69
C VAL A 3 4.85 3.25 3.20
N VAL A 4 4.67 2.29 2.30
CA VAL A 4 4.55 0.86 2.63
C VAL A 4 5.51 0.06 1.76
N LEU A 5 6.33 -0.77 2.40
CA LEU A 5 7.34 -1.59 1.74
C LEU A 5 7.17 -3.04 2.18
N ASN A 6 7.07 -3.95 1.21
CA ASN A 6 7.15 -5.38 1.48
C ASN A 6 8.60 -5.85 1.29
N PHE A 7 9.30 -6.13 2.39
CA PHE A 7 10.69 -6.65 2.38
C PHE A 7 10.78 -8.17 2.25
N SER A 8 9.73 -8.82 1.74
CA SER A 8 9.65 -10.27 1.57
C SER A 8 9.40 -10.62 0.12
N SER A 9 9.91 -11.79 -0.29
CA SER A 9 9.55 -12.46 -1.54
C SER A 9 8.13 -13.06 -1.52
N GLU A 10 7.42 -12.99 -0.39
CA GLU A 10 6.05 -13.46 -0.22
C GLU A 10 5.04 -12.30 -0.24
N LYS A 11 3.77 -12.61 -0.53
CA LYS A 11 2.67 -11.64 -0.37
C LYS A 11 2.47 -11.32 1.11
N ARG A 12 2.17 -10.05 1.42
CA ARG A 12 1.89 -9.60 2.80
C ARG A 12 0.63 -8.78 2.88
N GLY A 13 -0.21 -9.10 3.87
CA GLY A 13 -1.32 -8.25 4.27
C GLY A 13 -0.85 -7.20 5.27
N TRP A 14 -1.20 -5.94 5.04
CA TRP A 14 -1.01 -4.87 6.03
C TRP A 14 -2.33 -4.14 6.28
N ALA A 15 -2.88 -4.30 7.48
CA ALA A 15 -4.12 -3.63 7.88
C ALA A 15 -3.88 -2.14 8.09
N LEU A 16 -4.73 -1.30 7.50
CA LEU A 16 -4.69 0.14 7.76
C LEU A 16 -5.11 0.42 9.22
N PRO A 17 -4.37 1.26 9.95
CA PRO A 17 -4.82 1.77 11.23
C PRO A 17 -6.16 2.51 11.09
N ASN A 18 -7.07 2.34 12.06
CA ASN A 18 -8.46 2.82 12.00
C ASN A 18 -8.64 4.33 11.69
N ASN A 19 -7.64 5.15 12.03
CA ASN A 19 -7.69 6.61 11.84
C ASN A 19 -7.00 7.07 10.54
N LEU A 20 -6.63 6.13 9.66
CA LEU A 20 -5.84 6.40 8.46
C LEU A 20 -6.71 6.22 7.22
N LYS A 21 -6.95 7.30 6.47
CA LYS A 21 -7.73 7.28 5.22
C LYS A 21 -6.81 7.52 4.03
N LEU A 22 -6.91 6.65 3.01
CA LEU A 22 -6.15 6.83 1.77
C LEU A 22 -6.75 7.97 0.94
N GLY A 23 -5.88 8.82 0.39
CA GLY A 23 -6.25 9.99 -0.39
C GLY A 23 -6.49 9.73 -1.88
N GLY A 24 -6.53 8.46 -2.32
CA GLY A 24 -6.75 8.09 -3.73
C GLY A 24 -5.62 7.26 -4.31
N GLN A 25 -5.21 7.58 -5.55
CA GLN A 25 -4.17 6.83 -6.25
C GLN A 25 -2.78 7.02 -5.61
N PRO A 26 -1.92 5.98 -5.66
CA PRO A 26 -0.54 6.08 -5.21
C PRO A 26 0.26 7.07 -6.06
N TRP A 27 1.13 7.83 -5.41
CA TRP A 27 2.17 8.61 -6.08
C TRP A 27 3.29 7.73 -6.63
N LEU A 28 3.52 6.57 -5.98
CA LEU A 28 4.46 5.56 -6.45
C LEU A 28 3.89 4.17 -6.19
N ASN A 29 3.98 3.32 -7.21
CA ASN A 29 3.75 1.88 -7.14
C ASN A 29 4.68 1.23 -8.15
N ASN A 30 5.52 0.29 -7.75
CA ASN A 30 6.38 -0.46 -8.68
C ASN A 30 5.64 -1.57 -9.43
N TYR A 31 4.31 -1.65 -9.30
CA TYR A 31 3.43 -2.53 -10.05
C TYR A 31 2.38 -1.74 -10.84
N LEU A 32 1.86 -2.37 -11.90
CA LEU A 32 0.90 -1.74 -12.83
C LEU A 32 -0.42 -1.34 -12.18
N THR A 33 -0.86 -2.06 -11.14
CA THR A 33 -2.16 -1.87 -10.53
C THR A 33 -2.05 -1.75 -9.01
N PHE A 34 -2.95 -0.94 -8.45
CA PHE A 34 -3.15 -0.81 -7.02
C PHE A 34 -4.66 -0.77 -6.74
N THR A 35 -5.12 -1.61 -5.83
CA THR A 35 -6.51 -1.62 -5.38
C THR A 35 -6.55 -1.15 -3.93
N PRO A 36 -7.16 0.02 -3.63
CA PRO A 36 -7.31 0.47 -2.26
C PRO A 36 -8.25 -0.46 -1.48
N ALA A 37 -7.85 -0.83 -0.28
CA ALA A 37 -8.62 -1.68 0.63
C ALA A 37 -8.25 -1.36 2.08
N ALA A 38 -9.10 -1.78 3.04
CA ALA A 38 -8.80 -1.67 4.47
C ALA A 38 -7.57 -2.49 4.88
N THR A 39 -7.25 -3.54 4.12
CA THR A 39 -6.02 -4.31 4.23
C THR A 39 -5.30 -4.26 2.89
N LEU A 40 -4.11 -3.69 2.86
CA LEU A 40 -3.28 -3.68 1.65
C LEU A 40 -2.73 -5.07 1.40
N ALA A 41 -3.06 -5.64 0.24
CA ALA A 41 -2.48 -6.89 -0.23
C ALA A 41 -1.21 -6.58 -1.02
N LEU A 42 -0.07 -6.52 -0.32
CA LEU A 42 1.22 -6.21 -0.91
C LEU A 42 1.78 -7.42 -1.67
N LEU A 43 2.19 -7.18 -2.92
CA LEU A 43 2.95 -8.13 -3.73
C LEU A 43 4.39 -8.27 -3.23
N PRO A 44 5.11 -9.35 -3.56
CA PRO A 44 6.52 -9.52 -3.24
C PRO A 44 7.35 -8.29 -3.61
N TRP A 45 8.18 -7.77 -2.72
CA TRP A 45 9.04 -6.60 -3.00
C TRP A 45 8.30 -5.33 -3.46
N GLN A 46 7.01 -5.20 -3.16
CA GLN A 46 6.22 -4.03 -3.54
C GLN A 46 6.58 -2.81 -2.69
N ALA A 47 6.76 -1.68 -3.36
CA ALA A 47 6.91 -0.36 -2.78
C ALA A 47 5.72 0.53 -3.18
N LEU A 48 5.05 1.11 -2.18
CA LEU A 48 3.89 1.98 -2.35
C LEU A 48 4.08 3.29 -1.60
N VAL A 49 3.78 4.40 -2.26
CA VAL A 49 3.65 5.72 -1.64
C VAL A 49 2.26 6.26 -1.92
N LEU A 50 1.50 6.53 -0.87
CA LEU A 50 0.09 6.87 -0.93
C LEU A 50 -0.17 8.25 -0.29
N PRO A 51 -1.00 9.10 -0.90
CA PRO A 51 -1.56 10.25 -0.22
C PRO A 51 -2.46 9.80 0.94
N LEU A 52 -2.52 10.62 1.99
CA LEU A 52 -3.50 10.47 3.07
C LEU A 52 -4.52 11.61 3.02
N ARG A 53 -5.72 11.35 3.52
CA ARG A 53 -6.80 12.32 3.64
C ARG A 53 -7.22 12.54 5.08
#